data_AF-A0A2E2HJE4-F1
#
_entry.id   AF-A0A2E2HJE4-F1
#
_cell.length_a   1.000
_cell.length_b   1.000
_cell.length_c   1.000
_cell.angle_alpha   90.00
_cell.angle_beta   90.00
_cell.angle_gamma   90.00
#
_symmetry.space_group_name_H-M   'P 1'
#
loop_
_entity.id
_entity.type
_entity.pdbx_description
1 polymer ?
#
loop_
_entity_poly.entity_id
_entity_poly.type
_entity_poly.pdbx_seq_one_letter_code
_entity_poly.pdbx_strand_id
1 'polypeptide(L)'
;MVESIPTQLKDAALRLSEECNGEISRILKHKSVAHVTNPLDYAWEYHEQFIDQWSHHGARTLLLGMNPGPYGMAQTGVPFGATVMARE
;
A
#
# COMPACT_ATOMS: atom_id res chain seq x y z
N MET A 1 25.12 -9.19 4.54
CA MET A 1 24.00 -10.09 4.84
C MET A 1 22.98 -9.92 3.73
N VAL A 2 22.34 -10.98 3.24
CA VAL A 2 21.26 -10.84 2.27
C VAL A 2 20.03 -10.33 3.03
N GLU A 3 19.46 -9.20 2.61
CA GLU A 3 18.23 -8.67 3.22
C GLU A 3 17.08 -9.66 3.06
N SER A 4 16.25 -9.77 4.11
CA SER A 4 15.09 -10.66 4.07
C SER A 4 14.06 -10.19 3.04
N ILE A 5 13.26 -11.12 2.50
CA ILE A 5 12.16 -10.79 1.58
C ILE A 5 11.21 -9.72 2.17
N PRO A 6 10.75 -9.83 3.45
CA PRO A 6 9.93 -8.77 4.05
C PRO A 6 10.62 -7.41 4.05
N THR A 7 11.90 -7.34 4.43
CA THR A 7 12.67 -6.10 4.42
C THR A 7 12.64 -5.45 3.03
N GLN A 8 12.95 -6.22 1.99
CA GLN A 8 12.96 -5.73 0.62
C GLN A 8 11.58 -5.24 0.15
N LEU A 9 10.50 -5.93 0.56
CA LEU A 9 9.13 -5.53 0.23
C LEU A 9 8.69 -4.27 0.99
N LYS A 10 9.05 -4.15 2.26
CA LYS A 10 8.79 -2.94 3.06
C LYS A 10 9.52 -1.74 2.49
N ASP A 11 10.79 -1.90 2.12
CA ASP A 11 11.57 -0.84 1.48
C ASP A 11 11.00 -0.45 0.11
N ALA A 12 10.50 -1.41 -0.67
CA ALA A 12 9.82 -1.12 -1.92
C ALA A 12 8.49 -0.36 -1.70
N ALA A 13 7.69 -0.75 -0.70
CA ALA A 13 6.44 -0.09 -0.38
C ALA A 13 6.64 1.32 0.17
N LEU A 14 7.65 1.54 1.02
CA LEU A 14 8.01 2.86 1.53
C LEU A 14 8.47 3.79 0.40
N ARG A 15 9.36 3.32 -0.49
CA ARG A 15 9.78 4.11 -1.66
C ARG A 15 8.59 4.50 -2.55
N LEU A 16 7.67 3.56 -2.79
CA LEU A 16 6.44 3.86 -3.53
C LEU A 16 5.59 4.91 -2.81
N SER A 17 5.46 4.81 -1.48
CA SER A 17 4.73 5.79 -0.68
C SER A 17 5.34 7.19 -0.78
N GLU A 18 6.68 7.29 -0.68
CA GLU A 18 7.42 8.55 -0.83
C GLU A 18 7.25 9.16 -2.22
N GLU A 19 7.39 8.35 -3.28
CA GLU A 19 7.17 8.78 -4.66
C GLU A 19 5.73 9.27 -4.87
N CYS A 20 4.74 8.52 -4.37
CA CYS A 20 3.33 8.94 -4.43
C CYS A 20 3.09 10.26 -3.68
N ASN A 21 3.69 10.44 -2.50
CA ASN A 21 3.59 11.68 -1.73
C ASN A 21 4.20 12.87 -2.47
N GLY A 22 5.33 12.68 -3.16
CA GLY A 22 5.95 13.69 -4.02
C GLY A 22 5.03 14.19 -5.15
N GLU A 23 4.17 13.31 -5.66
CA GLU A 23 3.27 13.60 -6.78
C GLU A 23 1.96 14.30 -6.36
N ILE A 24 1.58 14.28 -5.07
CA ILE A 24 0.32 14.84 -4.56
C ILE A 24 0.11 16.28 -5.01
N SER A 25 1.13 17.13 -4.83
CA SER A 25 1.06 18.55 -5.20
C SER A 25 0.87 18.77 -6.70
N ARG A 26 1.41 17.88 -7.54
CA ARG A 26 1.21 17.93 -9.00
C ARG A 26 -0.21 17.50 -9.37
N ILE A 27 -0.70 16.43 -8.76
CA ILE A 27 -2.03 15.86 -9.04
C ILE A 27 -3.13 16.85 -8.62
N LEU A 28 -3.01 17.49 -7.45
CA LEU A 28 -3.97 18.48 -6.96
C LEU A 28 -4.10 19.73 -7.84
N LYS A 29 -3.14 20.01 -8.73
CA LYS A 29 -3.26 21.10 -9.73
C LYS A 29 -4.28 20.76 -10.83
N HIS A 30 -4.68 19.50 -10.97
CA HIS A 30 -5.67 19.10 -11.96
C HIS A 30 -7.08 19.55 -11.53
N LYS A 31 -7.77 20.30 -12.38
CA LYS A 31 -9.06 20.96 -12.04
C LYS A 31 -10.18 20.01 -11.59
N SER A 32 -10.11 18.74 -11.99
CA SER A 32 -11.12 17.72 -11.65
C SER A 32 -10.78 16.92 -10.37
N VAL A 33 -9.68 17.22 -9.69
CA VAL A 33 -9.25 16.48 -8.49
C VAL A 33 -9.43 17.37 -7.27
N ALA A 34 -10.32 16.97 -6.36
CA ALA A 34 -10.53 17.66 -5.09
C ALA A 34 -9.61 17.15 -3.97
N HIS A 35 -9.33 15.84 -3.96
CA HIS A 35 -8.56 15.18 -2.92
C HIS A 35 -7.66 14.11 -3.52
N VAL A 36 -6.50 13.93 -2.90
CA VAL A 36 -5.56 12.83 -3.18
C VAL A 36 -5.23 12.19 -1.85
N THR A 37 -5.18 10.87 -1.82
CA THR A 37 -4.91 10.09 -0.60
C THR A 37 -3.85 9.03 -0.90
N ASN A 38 -3.04 8.70 0.09
CA ASN A 38 -2.02 7.66 0.00
C ASN A 38 -2.14 6.72 1.20
N PRO A 39 -2.79 5.54 1.06
CA PRO A 39 -2.92 4.59 2.17
C PRO A 39 -1.59 3.98 2.61
N LEU A 40 -0.55 4.03 1.79
CA LEU A 40 0.79 3.58 2.21
C LEU A 40 1.46 4.58 3.16
N ASP A 41 0.91 5.78 3.32
CA ASP A 41 1.35 6.78 4.30
C ASP A 41 0.49 6.68 5.56
N TYR A 42 -0.80 7.03 5.47
CA TYR A 42 -1.65 7.13 6.66
C TYR A 42 -2.07 5.78 7.27
N ALA A 43 -2.00 4.68 6.52
CA ALA A 43 -2.35 3.33 7.00
C ALA A 43 -1.14 2.38 6.97
N TRP A 44 0.08 2.93 7.05
CA TRP A 44 1.34 2.19 6.96
C TRP A 44 1.40 1.03 7.96
N GLU A 45 1.01 1.25 9.21
CA GLU A 45 1.10 0.22 10.26
C GLU A 45 0.39 -1.08 9.86
N TYR A 46 -0.80 -0.99 9.25
CA TYR A 46 -1.53 -2.16 8.77
C TYR A 46 -0.92 -2.77 7.51
N HIS A 47 -0.36 -1.93 6.63
CA HIS A 47 0.35 -2.41 5.45
C HIS A 47 1.63 -3.18 5.80
N GLU A 48 2.39 -2.68 6.78
CA GLU A 48 3.57 -3.34 7.32
C GLU A 48 3.21 -4.70 7.92
N GLN A 49 2.16 -4.75 8.76
CA GLN A 49 1.67 -6.01 9.33
C GLN A 49 1.31 -7.03 8.25
N PHE A 50 0.63 -6.60 7.17
CA PHE A 50 0.31 -7.47 6.04
C PHE A 50 1.57 -8.04 5.36
N ILE A 51 2.60 -7.22 5.13
CA ILE A 51 3.86 -7.68 4.53
C ILE A 51 4.55 -8.68 5.46
N ASP A 52 4.66 -8.36 6.74
CA ASP A 52 5.34 -9.21 7.72
C ASP A 52 4.63 -10.56 7.90
N GLN A 53 3.29 -10.59 7.86
CA GLN A 53 2.52 -11.83 7.97
C GLN A 53 2.66 -12.72 6.71
N TRP A 54 2.58 -12.14 5.50
CA TRP A 54 2.29 -12.94 4.30
C TRP A 54 3.45 -13.06 3.29
N SER A 55 4.52 -12.27 3.43
CA SER A 55 5.61 -12.27 2.42
C SER A 55 6.54 -13.48 2.46
N HIS A 56 6.51 -14.28 3.53
CA HIS A 56 7.42 -15.40 3.73
C HIS A 56 7.03 -16.70 3.00
N HIS A 57 5.89 -16.72 2.31
CA HIS A 57 5.34 -17.95 1.71
C HIS A 57 5.86 -18.28 0.30
N GLY A 58 6.80 -17.51 -0.25
CA GLY A 58 7.48 -17.82 -1.51
C GLY A 58 6.57 -17.75 -2.76
N ALA A 59 5.68 -16.74 -2.80
CA ALA A 59 4.76 -16.53 -3.91
C ALA A 59 5.48 -16.40 -5.26
N ARG A 60 4.92 -17.02 -6.30
CA ARG A 60 5.42 -16.95 -7.70
C ARG A 60 4.46 -16.28 -8.67
N THR A 61 3.29 -15.87 -8.17
CA THR A 61 2.23 -15.23 -8.94
C THR A 61 1.91 -13.90 -8.30
N LEU A 62 1.83 -12.84 -9.12
CA LEU A 62 1.44 -11.51 -8.67
C LEU A 62 -0.01 -11.25 -9.08
N LEU A 63 -0.88 -10.98 -8.10
CA LEU A 63 -2.19 -10.39 -8.35
C LEU A 63 -2.04 -8.88 -8.30
N LEU A 64 -2.38 -8.20 -9.40
CA LEU A 64 -2.22 -6.76 -9.54
C LEU A 64 -3.59 -6.09 -9.70
N GLY A 65 -3.96 -5.25 -8.72
CA GLY A 65 -5.13 -4.38 -8.81
C GLY A 65 -4.82 -3.08 -9.55
N MET A 66 -5.85 -2.24 -9.72
CA MET A 66 -5.69 -0.90 -10.29
C MET A 66 -5.22 0.11 -9.23
N ASN A 67 -6.00 0.27 -8.16
CA ASN A 67 -5.80 1.29 -7.13
C ASN A 67 -6.62 0.97 -5.85
N PRO A 68 -6.33 1.64 -4.73
CA PRO A 68 -7.13 1.52 -3.51
C PRO A 68 -8.59 1.90 -3.73
N GLY A 69 -9.52 1.02 -3.33
CA GLY A 69 -10.95 1.33 -3.25
C GLY A 69 -11.32 1.96 -1.90
N PRO A 70 -12.35 2.82 -1.84
CA PRO A 70 -12.66 3.65 -0.66
C PRO A 70 -13.08 2.84 0.57
N TYR A 71 -13.61 1.64 0.39
CA TYR A 71 -14.08 0.76 1.47
C TYR A 71 -13.20 -0.49 1.66
N GLY A 72 -12.03 -0.52 1.01
CA GLY A 72 -11.06 -1.61 1.10
C GLY A 72 -9.72 -1.08 1.59
N MET A 73 -8.70 -1.17 0.74
CA MET A 73 -7.33 -0.72 1.03
C MET A 73 -7.24 0.72 1.54
N ALA A 74 -8.14 1.62 1.13
CA ALA A 74 -8.15 2.99 1.66
C ALA A 74 -8.47 3.06 3.17
N GLN A 75 -9.09 2.03 3.75
CA GLN A 75 -9.38 1.93 5.18
C GLN A 75 -8.37 1.03 5.90
N THR A 76 -7.91 -0.02 5.22
CA THR A 76 -7.19 -1.13 5.87
C THR A 76 -5.70 -1.17 5.55
N GLY A 77 -5.20 -0.40 4.58
CA GLY A 77 -3.82 -0.52 4.10
C GLY A 77 -3.53 -1.81 3.31
N VAL A 78 -4.44 -2.79 3.29
CA VAL A 78 -4.24 -4.11 2.65
C VAL A 78 -4.79 -4.12 1.21
N PRO A 79 -4.02 -4.59 0.19
CA PRO A 79 -4.52 -4.75 -1.18
C PRO A 79 -5.77 -5.66 -1.22
N PHE A 80 -6.83 -5.21 -1.89
CA PHE A 80 -8.14 -5.89 -1.89
C PHE A 80 -8.74 -6.14 -0.48
N GLY A 81 -8.27 -5.43 0.55
CA GLY A 81 -8.61 -5.67 1.94
C GLY A 81 -9.97 -5.11 2.34
N ALA A 82 -11.05 -5.80 1.97
CA ALA A 82 -12.38 -5.53 2.51
C ALA A 82 -12.32 -5.57 4.06
N THR A 83 -12.90 -4.58 4.73
CA THR A 83 -12.81 -4.38 6.20
C THR A 83 -13.34 -5.55 7.04
N VAL A 84 -14.17 -6.42 6.46
CA VAL A 84 -14.62 -7.66 7.11
C VAL A 84 -13.55 -8.76 7.09
N MET A 85 -12.68 -8.76 6.09
CA MET A 85 -11.64 -9.77 5.89
C MET A 85 -10.28 -9.34 6.46
N ALA A 86 -9.93 -8.06 6.30
CA ALA A 86 -8.67 -7.50 6.78
C ALA A 86 -8.86 -6.90 8.20
N ARG A 87 -8.97 -7.78 9.20
CA ARG A 87 -9.23 -7.41 10.61
C ARG A 87 -8.14 -7.85 11.59
N GLU A 88 -7.41 -8.90 11.23
CA GLU A 88 -6.45 -9.62 12.08
C GLU A 88 -5.10 -9.69 11.37
#